data_AF-A8QD70-F1
#
_entry.id   AF-A8QD70-F1
#
_cell.length_a   1.000
_cell.length_b   1.000
_cell.length_c   1.000
_cell.angle_alpha   90.00
_cell.angle_beta   90.00
_cell.angle_gamma   90.00
#
_symmetry.space_group_name_H-M   'P 1'
#
loop_
_entity.id
_entity.type
_entity.pdbx_description
1 polymer ?
#
loop_
_entity_poly.entity_id
_entity_poly.type
_entity_poly.pdbx_seq_one_letter_code
_entity_poly.pdbx_strand_id
1 'polypeptide(L)'
;MIHHFLQSLHDTLTILLQSQIDKRTVLDNLDLVTIAIDESVDDGVILETDSAAVANRVTRTRPDTIEVQLNEQTFMNAYTNFRDKVAQRLSGL
;
A
#
# COMPACT_ATOMS: atom_id res chain seq x y z
N MET A 1 19.44 8.77 15.27
CA MET A 1 19.28 7.89 14.08
C MET A 1 18.63 6.57 14.47
N ILE A 2 19.30 5.65 15.17
CA ILE A 2 18.72 4.34 15.56
C ILE A 2 17.42 4.47 16.37
N HIS A 3 17.35 5.39 17.33
CA HIS A 3 16.13 5.60 18.12
C HIS A 3 14.91 5.95 17.25
N HIS A 4 15.09 6.83 16.26
CA HIS A 4 14.03 7.25 15.34
C HIS A 4 13.59 6.10 14.43
N PHE A 5 14.54 5.26 14.01
CA PHE A 5 14.24 4.04 13.27
C PHE A 5 13.43 3.04 14.11
N LEU A 6 13.82 2.79 15.36
CA LEU A 6 13.07 1.87 16.23
C LEU A 6 11.65 2.38 16.51
N GLN A 7 11.49 3.69 16.68
CA GLN A 7 10.18 4.32 16.82
C GLN A 7 9.34 4.11 15.54
N SER A 8 9.92 4.39 14.37
CA SER A 8 9.27 4.17 13.08
C SER A 8 8.86 2.71 12.88
N LEU A 9 9.73 1.75 13.20
CA LEU A 9 9.43 0.33 13.10
C LEU A 9 8.31 -0.07 14.06
N HIS A 10 8.33 0.43 15.29
CA HIS A 10 7.26 0.21 16.26
C HIS A 10 5.91 0.75 15.73
N ASP A 11 5.91 1.94 15.14
CA ASP A 11 4.71 2.57 14.60
C ASP A 11 4.21 1.83 13.34
N THR A 12 5.11 1.31 12.50
CA THR A 12 4.76 0.41 11.38
C THR A 12 4.09 -0.86 11.89
N LEU A 13 4.67 -1.51 12.90
CA LEU A 13 4.08 -2.72 13.49
C LEU A 13 2.75 -2.43 14.18
N THR A 14 2.60 -1.24 14.77
CA THR A 14 1.32 -0.78 15.34
C THR A 14 0.25 -0.70 14.26
N ILE A 15 0.57 -0.17 13.08
CA ILE A 15 -0.35 -0.12 11.93
C ILE A 15 -0.68 -1.54 11.44
N LEU A 16 0.34 -2.38 11.21
CA LEU A 16 0.19 -3.72 10.64
C LEU A 16 -0.55 -4.68 11.56
N LEU A 17 -0.35 -4.58 12.87
CA LEU A 17 -0.97 -5.45 13.88
C LEU A 17 -2.21 -4.82 14.54
N GLN A 18 -2.75 -3.73 13.98
CA GLN A 18 -3.97 -3.07 14.47
C GLN A 18 -3.88 -2.71 15.97
N SER A 19 -2.73 -2.17 16.37
CA SER A 19 -2.39 -1.78 17.75
C SER A 19 -2.30 -2.92 18.78
N GLN A 20 -2.28 -4.20 18.34
CA GLN A 20 -2.11 -5.36 19.22
C GLN A 20 -0.67 -5.87 19.17
N ILE A 21 0.24 -5.17 19.86
CA ILE A 21 1.64 -5.60 19.98
C ILE A 21 1.81 -6.43 21.26
N ASP A 22 1.48 -7.71 21.15
CA ASP A 22 1.82 -8.71 22.15
C ASP A 22 2.60 -9.87 21.49
N LYS A 23 3.29 -10.65 22.33
CA LYS A 23 4.15 -11.73 21.85
C LYS A 23 3.39 -12.73 20.97
N ARG A 24 2.12 -13.01 21.26
CA ARG A 24 1.34 -13.98 20.50
C ARG A 24 0.97 -13.41 19.13
N THR A 25 0.46 -12.18 19.07
CA THR A 25 0.11 -11.52 17.80
C THR A 25 1.31 -11.36 16.86
N VAL A 26 2.48 -11.03 17.41
CA VAL A 26 3.73 -10.94 16.63
C VAL A 26 4.13 -12.30 16.06
N LEU A 27 4.00 -13.38 16.84
CA LEU A 27 4.32 -14.74 16.39
C LEU A 27 3.32 -15.25 15.36
N ASP A 28 2.03 -14.97 15.55
CA ASP A 28 0.97 -15.37 14.63
C ASP A 28 1.09 -14.65 13.27
N ASN A 29 1.70 -13.46 13.24
CA ASN A 29 1.92 -12.64 12.04
C ASN A 29 3.41 -12.45 11.71
N LEU A 30 4.25 -13.43 12.03
CA LEU A 30 5.72 -13.29 11.91
C LEU A 30 6.19 -13.02 10.47
N ASP A 31 5.50 -13.56 9.48
CA ASP A 31 5.74 -13.30 8.05
C ASP A 31 5.66 -11.77 7.76
N LEU A 32 4.53 -11.17 8.12
CA LEU A 32 4.28 -9.74 7.94
C LEU A 32 5.33 -8.87 8.66
N VAL A 33 5.72 -9.27 9.87
CA VAL A 33 6.76 -8.58 10.66
C VAL A 33 8.12 -8.66 9.98
N THR A 34 8.47 -9.82 9.42
CA THR A 34 9.76 -10.03 8.75
C THR A 34 9.84 -9.22 7.46
N ILE A 35 8.76 -9.17 6.67
CA ILE A 35 8.66 -8.31 5.48
C ILE A 35 8.78 -6.83 5.86
N ALA A 36 8.14 -6.40 6.95
CA ALA A 36 8.24 -5.02 7.42
C ALA A 36 9.67 -4.62 7.80
N ILE A 37 10.46 -5.55 8.33
CA ILE A 37 11.88 -5.32 8.65
C ILE A 37 12.71 -5.20 7.37
N ASP A 38 12.53 -6.11 6.42
CA ASP A 38 13.21 -6.12 5.11
C ASP A 38 12.95 -4.83 4.32
N GLU A 39 11.71 -4.34 4.36
CA GLU A 39 11.32 -3.10 3.68
C GLU A 39 11.84 -1.82 4.38
N SER A 40 12.21 -1.93 5.66
CA SER A 40 12.71 -0.79 6.45
C SER A 40 14.24 -0.70 6.44
N VAL A 41 14.94 -1.84 6.32
CA VAL A 41 16.41 -1.93 6.36
C VAL A 41 16.90 -2.91 5.30
N ASP A 42 17.76 -2.43 4.41
CA ASP A 42 18.45 -3.26 3.41
C ASP A 42 19.96 -3.17 3.64
N ASP A 43 20.61 -4.33 3.79
CA ASP A 43 22.05 -4.51 4.05
C ASP A 43 22.62 -3.57 5.16
N GLY A 44 21.83 -3.32 6.20
CA GLY A 44 22.19 -2.45 7.33
C GLY A 44 22.00 -0.94 7.07
N VAL A 45 21.47 -0.55 5.91
CA VAL A 45 21.09 0.82 5.57
C VAL A 45 19.61 1.01 5.83
N ILE A 46 19.26 2.04 6.60
CA ILE A 46 17.86 2.43 6.81
C ILE A 46 17.35 3.08 5.52
N LEU A 47 16.37 2.44 4.87
CA LEU A 47 15.83 2.91 3.60
C LEU A 47 14.70 3.93 3.79
N GLU A 48 13.77 3.62 4.69
CA GLU A 48 12.56 4.38 4.90
C GLU A 48 12.30 4.53 6.40
N THR A 49 11.78 5.69 6.80
CA THR A 49 11.41 5.94 8.19
C THR A 49 9.99 6.45 8.36
N ASP A 50 9.25 6.67 7.26
CA ASP A 50 7.81 6.86 7.31
C ASP A 50 7.09 5.51 7.48
N SER A 51 6.52 5.32 8.65
CA SER A 51 5.81 4.09 9.03
C SER A 51 4.58 3.80 8.16
N ALA A 52 3.88 4.84 7.69
CA ALA A 52 2.74 4.66 6.81
C ALA A 52 3.17 4.23 5.41
N ALA A 53 4.30 4.74 4.93
CA ALA A 53 4.88 4.33 3.65
C ALA A 53 5.32 2.86 3.69
N VAL A 54 6.04 2.45 4.73
CA VAL A 54 6.45 1.04 4.92
C VAL A 54 5.23 0.13 5.01
N ALA A 55 4.26 0.44 5.88
CA ALA A 55 3.06 -0.39 6.04
C ALA A 55 2.28 -0.56 4.72
N ASN A 56 2.17 0.50 3.92
CA ASN A 56 1.55 0.43 2.59
C ASN A 56 2.33 -0.45 1.61
N ARG A 57 3.66 -0.46 1.65
CA ARG A 57 4.48 -1.31 0.76
C ARG A 57 4.41 -2.77 1.16
N VAL A 58 4.47 -3.05 2.47
CA VAL A 58 4.34 -4.41 3.04
C VAL A 58 2.98 -5.03 2.75
N THR A 59 1.90 -4.23 2.75
CA THR A 59 0.53 -4.71 2.49
C THR A 59 0.17 -4.78 1.01
N ARG A 60 0.94 -4.14 0.13
CA ARG A 60 0.75 -4.25 -1.32
C ARG A 60 1.18 -5.63 -1.76
N THR A 61 0.21 -6.52 -1.98
CA THR A 61 0.43 -7.74 -2.75
C THR A 61 1.06 -7.35 -4.08
N ARG A 62 2.20 -7.96 -4.41
CA ARG A 62 2.84 -7.81 -5.73
C ARG A 62 1.75 -7.94 -6.80
N PRO A 63 1.56 -6.97 -7.70
CA PRO A 63 0.52 -7.04 -8.71
C PRO A 63 0.93 -8.06 -9.78
N ASP A 64 0.92 -9.34 -9.43
CA ASP A 64 1.01 -10.43 -10.40
C ASP A 64 -0.32 -10.71 -11.09
N THR A 65 -1.36 -9.94 -10.76
CA THR A 65 -2.53 -9.78 -11.62
C THR A 65 -3.00 -8.34 -11.57
N ILE A 66 -3.27 -7.80 -12.75
CA ILE A 66 -3.99 -6.56 -12.97
C ILE A 66 -5.41 -6.76 -12.40
N GLU A 67 -5.61 -6.58 -11.10
CA GLU A 67 -6.92 -6.24 -10.56
C GLU A 67 -7.03 -4.72 -10.59
N VAL A 68 -7.34 -4.21 -11.80
CA VAL A 68 -8.10 -2.98 -11.87
C VAL A 68 -9.34 -3.23 -11.02
N GLN A 69 -9.45 -2.55 -9.87
CA GLN A 69 -10.72 -2.43 -9.17
C GLN A 69 -11.68 -1.68 -10.10
N LEU A 70 -12.31 -2.43 -10.98
CA LEU A 70 -13.36 -1.98 -11.88
C LEU A 70 -14.60 -1.75 -11.03
N ASN A 71 -14.61 -0.65 -10.28
CA ASN A 71 -15.81 -0.11 -9.70
C ASN A 71 -16.76 0.23 -10.86
N GLU A 72 -18.02 -0.20 -10.82
CA GLU A 72 -19.03 0.05 -11.86
C GLU A 72 -19.17 1.56 -12.17
N GLN A 73 -18.87 2.42 -11.19
CA GLN A 73 -18.79 3.86 -11.35
C GLN A 73 -17.65 4.29 -12.29
N THR A 74 -16.49 3.63 -12.24
CA THR A 74 -15.36 3.90 -13.15
C THR A 74 -15.72 3.55 -14.58
N PHE A 75 -16.41 2.43 -14.80
CA PHE A 75 -16.90 2.05 -16.13
C PHE A 75 -17.94 3.04 -16.66
N MET A 76 -18.91 3.44 -15.84
CA MET A 76 -19.93 4.41 -16.25
C MET A 76 -19.35 5.80 -16.54
N ASN A 77 -18.37 6.24 -15.75
CA ASN A 77 -17.66 7.49 -15.99
C ASN A 77 -16.82 7.41 -17.28
N ALA A 78 -16.13 6.29 -17.52
CA ALA A 78 -15.37 6.08 -18.75
C ALA A 78 -16.28 6.04 -19.99
N TYR A 79 -17.43 5.38 -19.91
CA TYR A 79 -18.41 5.30 -21.01
C TYR A 79 -19.02 6.68 -21.31
N THR A 80 -19.40 7.43 -20.26
CA THR A 80 -19.94 8.79 -20.43
C THR A 80 -18.90 9.72 -21.05
N ASN A 81 -17.67 9.70 -20.56
CA ASN A 81 -16.57 10.49 -21.11
C ASN A 81 -16.22 10.11 -22.56
N PHE A 82 -16.31 8.82 -22.91
CA PHE A 82 -16.12 8.36 -24.28
C PHE A 82 -17.25 8.82 -25.19
N ARG A 83 -18.51 8.63 -24.77
CA ARG A 83 -19.70 9.07 -25.51
C ARG A 83 -19.68 10.58 -25.75
N ASP A 84 -19.36 11.37 -24.74
CA ASP A 84 -19.35 12.82 -24.85
C ASP A 84 -18.22 13.31 -25.77
N LYS A 85 -17.05 12.66 -25.73
CA LYS A 85 -15.95 12.93 -26.68
C LYS A 85 -16.32 12.57 -28.12
N VAL A 86 -17.03 11.47 -28.34
CA VAL A 86 -17.49 11.06 -29.68
C VAL A 86 -18.60 11.99 -30.18
N ALA A 87 -19.54 12.39 -29.32
CA ALA A 87 -20.59 13.35 -29.67
C ALA A 87 -20.02 14.72 -30.03
N GLN A 88 -19.02 15.21 -29.29
CA GLN A 88 -18.32 16.46 -29.62
C GLN A 88 -17.57 16.37 -30.96
N ARG A 89 -16.98 15.22 -31.29
CA ARG A 89 -16.29 15.00 -32.57
C ARG A 89 -17.26 14.96 -33.76
N LEU A 90 -18.48 14.45 -33.57
CA LEU A 90 -19.50 14.36 -34.60
C LEU A 90 -20.33 15.65 -34.77
N SER A 91 -20.49 16.44 -33.71
CA SER A 91 -21.16 17.75 -33.77
C SER A 91 -20.25 18.88 -34.30
N GLY A 92 -18.95 18.62 -34.40
CA GLY A 92 -17.96 19.54 -34.98
C GLY A 92 -17.63 19.27 -36.45
N LEU A 93 -18.37 18.37 -37.11
CA LEU A 93 -18.35 18.12 -38.54
C LEU A 93 -19.67 18.58 -39.16
#